data_AF-A0A6J2IT59-F1
#
_entry.id   AF-A0A6J2IT59-F1
#
_cell.length_a   1.000
_cell.length_b   1.000
_cell.length_c   1.000
_cell.angle_alpha   90.00
_cell.angle_beta   90.00
_cell.angle_gamma   90.00
#
_symmetry.space_group_name_H-M   'P 1'
#
loop_
_entity.id
_entity.type
_entity.pdbx_description
1 polymer ?
#
loop_
_entity_poly.entity_id
_entity_poly.type
_entity_poly.pdbx_seq_one_letter_code
_entity_poly.pdbx_strand_id
1 'polypeptide(L)'
;MAALLGGAAAALLRRGPGPGLGPGLGLGAVLGAGQRRHRHKEKWATTAPRIPSTRLALHHFDTSYSLHLGELWPSVRAGLLCEQKYGALLNNFSAVDHVTQELELLNATDFVSEALQKAQQSQRGAAAREAVRGSQEGSVQGRTVIQAETMTQAETSPPFRASISPKIKCYTFPRGDITRFCPARPDILGLLGYYLMDAASLLPVLALDVQQDDLVLDLCAAPGGKTLALLQTGLCVSGGHLAANDVSISRTKRLHQILHKYVPREIRETVSVTSHDGRDWQDVDGGTFHKVLVDVPCTTDRHSAMEEDNNIFHKRRTKERQMLPMLQLQLLMAGILAAKPGGDVVYSTCSLSPLQNECVVERAVEIAETQFNISVHAEDLSHFRMLFQDTFSFFSGCRLGELVLPHLTANFGPMYFCKLRRM
;
A
#
# COMPACT_ATOMS: atom_id res chain seq x y z
N MET A 1 -13.69 22.10 47.41
CA MET A 1 -14.10 21.80 48.79
C MET A 1 -13.51 20.47 49.24
N ALA A 2 -12.74 20.49 50.35
CA ALA A 2 -12.41 19.42 51.32
C ALA A 2 -11.84 18.06 50.83
N ALA A 3 -10.86 17.38 51.45
CA ALA A 3 -9.92 17.55 52.58
C ALA A 3 -9.06 16.24 52.63
N LEU A 4 -7.72 16.27 52.85
CA LEU A 4 -6.96 15.86 54.07
C LEU A 4 -7.09 14.35 54.48
N LEU A 5 -6.12 13.56 54.96
CA LEU A 5 -4.75 13.70 55.53
C LEU A 5 -4.11 12.30 55.80
N GLY A 6 -2.77 12.25 55.89
CA GLY A 6 -1.94 11.45 56.84
C GLY A 6 -1.61 9.99 56.50
N GLY A 7 -0.41 9.43 56.74
CA GLY A 7 0.78 9.89 57.45
C GLY A 7 1.25 8.84 58.48
N ALA A 8 2.53 8.44 58.42
CA ALA A 8 3.45 8.12 59.54
C ALA A 8 4.30 6.84 59.37
N ALA A 9 5.61 7.05 59.56
CA ALA A 9 6.66 6.07 59.77
C ALA A 9 6.85 5.80 61.27
N ALA A 10 7.49 4.67 61.63
CA ALA A 10 8.20 4.53 62.90
C ALA A 10 9.31 3.47 62.80
N ALA A 11 10.52 3.86 63.20
CA ALA A 11 11.70 3.04 63.42
C ALA A 11 11.78 2.61 64.90
N LEU A 12 12.57 1.56 65.21
CA LEU A 12 13.68 1.57 66.20
C LEU A 12 13.94 0.24 66.94
N LEU A 13 15.25 -0.08 67.01
CA LEU A 13 16.04 -0.60 68.14
C LEU A 13 16.22 -2.11 68.43
N ARG A 14 17.44 -2.55 68.07
CA ARG A 14 18.47 -3.34 68.80
C ARG A 14 18.13 -3.93 70.19
N ARG A 15 18.59 -5.17 70.41
CA ARG A 15 19.49 -5.61 71.53
C ARG A 15 19.95 -7.09 71.35
N GLY A 16 21.26 -7.35 71.43
CA GLY A 16 21.83 -8.66 71.86
C GLY A 16 21.88 -8.73 73.40
N PRO A 17 22.60 -9.67 74.09
CA PRO A 17 23.76 -10.48 73.66
C PRO A 17 23.79 -11.95 74.23
N GLY A 18 24.90 -12.69 73.99
CA GLY A 18 25.39 -13.73 74.93
C GLY A 18 25.93 -15.06 74.33
N PRO A 19 27.22 -15.42 74.55
CA PRO A 19 27.81 -16.72 74.21
C PRO A 19 27.97 -17.66 75.43
N GLY A 20 27.96 -18.97 75.21
CA GLY A 20 28.22 -20.00 76.23
C GLY A 20 29.04 -21.18 75.69
N LEU A 21 30.04 -21.61 76.47
CA LEU A 21 31.11 -22.58 76.17
C LEU A 21 30.81 -24.00 76.72
N GLY A 22 30.95 -25.03 75.86
CA GLY A 22 31.43 -26.43 76.04
C GLY A 22 30.91 -27.36 77.18
N PRO A 23 31.41 -28.62 77.29
CA PRO A 23 31.85 -29.60 76.27
C PRO A 23 31.30 -31.05 76.53
N GLY A 24 31.51 -32.01 75.62
CA GLY A 24 31.16 -33.43 75.86
C GLY A 24 31.71 -34.40 74.81
N LEU A 25 32.55 -35.33 75.27
CA LEU A 25 33.32 -36.35 74.52
C LEU A 25 32.46 -37.47 73.92
N GLY A 26 32.89 -38.01 72.77
CA GLY A 26 32.40 -39.28 72.22
C GLY A 26 33.27 -39.77 71.05
N LEU A 27 34.07 -40.81 71.30
CA LEU A 27 34.96 -41.52 70.37
C LEU A 27 34.20 -42.19 69.21
N GLY A 28 34.79 -42.22 68.01
CA GLY A 28 34.34 -43.13 66.94
C GLY A 28 34.97 -42.92 65.56
N ALA A 29 36.07 -43.64 65.31
CA ALA A 29 36.55 -44.18 64.03
C ALA A 29 36.79 -43.26 62.81
N VAL A 30 38.08 -43.16 62.45
CA VAL A 30 38.62 -42.74 61.15
C VAL A 30 38.34 -43.80 60.10
N LEU A 31 37.58 -43.51 59.03
CA LEU A 31 37.69 -44.17 57.72
C LEU A 31 37.17 -43.25 56.59
N GLY A 32 38.02 -42.96 55.60
CA GLY A 32 37.63 -42.70 54.21
C GLY A 32 37.32 -41.25 53.81
N ALA A 33 38.37 -40.51 53.43
CA ALA A 33 38.23 -39.25 52.69
C ALA A 33 37.60 -39.49 51.30
N GLY A 34 36.30 -39.24 51.18
CA GLY A 34 35.60 -39.12 49.90
C GLY A 34 35.42 -37.65 49.55
N GLN A 35 36.29 -37.08 48.70
CA GLN A 35 36.07 -35.76 48.09
C GLN A 35 34.73 -35.77 47.34
N ARG A 36 33.71 -35.13 47.89
CA ARG A 36 32.50 -34.78 47.12
C ARG A 36 32.91 -33.79 46.05
N ARG A 37 33.20 -34.29 44.84
CA ARG A 37 33.25 -33.47 43.63
C ARG A 37 31.85 -32.87 43.44
N HIS A 38 31.68 -31.61 43.83
CA HIS A 38 30.59 -30.78 43.33
C HIS A 38 30.81 -30.63 41.82
N ARG A 39 30.32 -31.60 41.04
CA ARG A 39 30.24 -31.46 39.59
C ARG A 39 29.09 -30.50 39.32
N HIS A 40 29.40 -29.21 39.32
CA HIS A 40 28.52 -28.19 38.79
C HIS A 40 28.31 -28.56 37.31
N LYS A 41 27.18 -29.20 36.98
CA LYS A 41 26.75 -29.29 35.59
C LYS A 41 26.34 -27.88 35.22
N GLU A 42 27.18 -27.17 34.48
CA GLU A 42 26.73 -26.02 33.71
C GLU A 42 25.57 -26.50 32.85
N LYS A 43 24.36 -26.07 33.23
CA LYS A 43 23.19 -26.20 32.37
C LYS A 43 23.40 -25.18 31.26
N TRP A 44 24.15 -25.55 30.23
CA TRP A 44 24.00 -24.90 28.94
C TRP A 44 22.59 -25.21 28.45
N ALA A 45 21.64 -24.36 28.81
CA ALA A 45 20.49 -24.16 27.95
C ALA A 45 21.06 -23.49 26.69
N THR A 46 21.54 -24.30 25.75
CA THR A 46 21.85 -23.83 24.40
C THR A 46 20.51 -23.58 23.73
N THR A 47 19.80 -22.53 24.15
CA THR A 47 18.69 -22.00 23.37
C THR A 47 19.30 -21.58 22.05
N ALA A 48 19.06 -22.38 21.01
CA ALA A 48 19.48 -22.05 19.66
C ALA A 48 19.11 -20.59 19.37
N PRO A 49 20.02 -19.80 18.78
CA PRO A 49 19.79 -18.38 18.56
C PRO A 49 18.46 -18.19 17.83
N ARG A 50 17.57 -17.38 18.41
CA ARG A 50 16.25 -17.10 17.83
C ARG A 50 16.48 -16.37 16.52
N ILE A 51 16.23 -17.04 15.39
CA ILE A 51 16.26 -16.41 14.06
C ILE A 51 15.17 -15.33 14.03
N PRO A 52 15.51 -14.06 13.79
CA PRO A 52 14.53 -12.97 13.68
C PRO A 52 13.58 -13.20 12.52
N SER A 53 12.35 -12.70 12.65
CA SER A 53 11.31 -12.75 11.61
C SER A 53 11.74 -11.99 10.36
N THR A 54 12.45 -10.87 10.51
CA THR A 54 13.07 -10.12 9.40
C THR A 54 14.03 -10.98 8.58
N ARG A 55 14.86 -11.82 9.24
CA ARG A 55 15.73 -12.77 8.54
C ARG A 55 14.96 -13.91 7.87
N LEU A 56 13.87 -14.38 8.47
CA LEU A 56 12.99 -15.37 7.83
C LEU A 56 12.29 -14.79 6.59
N ALA A 57 11.92 -13.51 6.62
CA ALA A 57 11.38 -12.78 5.49
C ALA A 57 12.41 -12.70 4.35
N LEU A 58 13.61 -12.21 4.65
CA LEU A 58 14.68 -12.11 3.64
C LEU A 58 15.05 -13.46 3.04
N HIS A 59 15.15 -14.52 3.85
CA HIS A 59 15.40 -15.86 3.32
C HIS A 59 14.28 -16.33 2.38
N HIS A 60 13.03 -16.06 2.72
CA HIS A 60 11.90 -16.37 1.84
C HIS A 60 11.97 -15.57 0.53
N PHE A 61 12.23 -14.26 0.61
CA PHE A 61 12.37 -13.39 -0.56
C PHE A 61 13.54 -13.83 -1.45
N ASP A 62 14.69 -14.14 -0.87
CA ASP A 62 15.88 -14.63 -1.59
C ASP A 62 15.60 -15.95 -2.32
N THR A 63 14.72 -16.80 -1.79
CA THR A 63 14.33 -18.06 -2.44
C THR A 63 13.28 -17.84 -3.54
N SER A 64 12.28 -17.00 -3.27
CA SER A 64 11.12 -16.84 -4.15
C SER A 64 11.33 -15.80 -5.25
N TYR A 65 11.89 -14.64 -4.91
CA TYR A 65 12.02 -13.52 -5.84
C TYR A 65 13.26 -13.61 -6.72
N SER A 66 14.31 -14.32 -6.30
CA SER A 66 15.46 -14.59 -7.18
C SER A 66 15.06 -15.40 -8.42
N LEU A 67 14.13 -16.36 -8.26
CA LEU A 67 13.60 -17.15 -9.38
C LEU A 67 12.73 -16.33 -10.32
N HIS A 68 11.91 -15.41 -9.77
CA HIS A 68 10.96 -14.63 -10.55
C HIS A 68 11.60 -13.40 -11.22
N LEU A 69 12.45 -12.67 -10.50
CA LEU A 69 13.06 -11.43 -10.97
C LEU A 69 14.45 -11.65 -11.61
N GLY A 70 15.05 -12.84 -11.45
CA GLY A 70 16.34 -13.18 -12.04
C GLY A 70 17.42 -12.17 -11.68
N GLU A 71 18.07 -11.61 -12.70
CA GLU A 71 19.15 -10.62 -12.57
C GLU A 71 18.71 -9.30 -11.93
N LEU A 72 17.40 -9.00 -11.90
CA LEU A 72 16.88 -7.80 -11.25
C LEU A 72 16.85 -7.92 -9.72
N TRP A 73 16.82 -9.16 -9.19
CA TRP A 73 16.63 -9.40 -7.75
C TRP A 73 17.66 -8.68 -6.86
N PRO A 74 18.98 -8.72 -7.13
CA PRO A 74 19.95 -8.04 -6.28
C PRO A 74 19.69 -6.54 -6.12
N SER A 75 19.27 -5.84 -7.19
CA SER A 75 18.94 -4.41 -7.15
C SER A 75 17.67 -4.15 -6.34
N VAL A 76 16.63 -4.97 -6.55
CA VAL A 76 15.36 -4.87 -5.81
C VAL A 76 15.57 -5.15 -4.33
N ARG A 77 16.35 -6.19 -4.01
CA ARG A 77 16.71 -6.56 -2.64
C ARG A 77 17.46 -5.44 -1.94
N ALA A 78 18.40 -4.77 -2.62
CA ALA A 78 19.08 -3.60 -2.08
C ALA A 78 18.08 -2.47 -1.80
N GLY A 79 17.16 -2.19 -2.74
CA GLY A 79 16.09 -1.21 -2.55
C GLY A 79 15.21 -1.50 -1.32
N LEU A 80 14.81 -2.76 -1.11
CA LEU A 80 14.01 -3.18 0.05
C LEU A 80 14.71 -2.92 1.40
N LEU A 81 16.03 -3.09 1.44
CA LEU A 81 16.85 -2.97 2.65
C LEU A 81 17.38 -1.55 2.89
N CYS A 82 17.28 -0.68 1.88
CA CYS A 82 17.61 0.72 2.00
C CYS A 82 16.36 1.55 2.36
N GLU A 83 16.62 2.75 2.85
CA GLU A 83 15.57 3.70 3.16
C GLU A 83 14.70 4.00 1.92
N GLN A 84 13.39 3.92 2.10
CA GLN A 84 12.45 4.22 1.03
C GLN A 84 12.40 5.72 0.74
N LYS A 85 12.09 6.04 -0.50
CA LYS A 85 11.79 7.41 -0.92
C LYS A 85 10.31 7.70 -0.63
N TYR A 86 10.01 8.96 -0.36
CA TYR A 86 8.65 9.42 -0.04
C TYR A 86 8.18 10.46 -1.06
N GLY A 87 6.87 10.49 -1.29
CA GLY A 87 6.18 11.60 -1.93
C GLY A 87 5.39 12.41 -0.90
N ALA A 88 5.24 13.70 -1.18
CA ALA A 88 4.38 14.60 -0.44
C ALA A 88 3.06 14.77 -1.20
N LEU A 89 2.04 14.00 -0.80
CA LEU A 89 0.68 14.14 -1.31
C LEU A 89 0.11 15.46 -0.79
N LEU A 90 -0.10 16.41 -1.69
CA LEU A 90 -0.57 17.75 -1.34
C LEU A 90 -2.00 17.68 -0.79
N ASN A 91 -2.27 18.45 0.26
CA ASN A 91 -3.61 18.57 0.81
C ASN A 91 -4.35 19.75 0.17
N ASN A 92 -5.23 19.46 -0.77
CA ASN A 92 -6.06 20.44 -1.49
C ASN A 92 -7.05 21.17 -0.58
N PHE A 93 -7.25 20.72 0.66
CA PHE A 93 -8.10 21.39 1.66
C PHE A 93 -7.35 22.41 2.53
N SER A 94 -6.03 22.49 2.41
CA SER A 94 -5.17 23.42 3.17
C SER A 94 -4.77 24.63 2.34
N ALA A 95 -3.94 25.53 2.88
CA ALA A 95 -3.32 26.62 2.12
C ALA A 95 -2.32 26.14 1.04
N VAL A 96 -2.83 25.65 -0.09
CA VAL A 96 -2.09 24.96 -1.15
C VAL A 96 -0.93 25.78 -1.72
N ASP A 97 -1.16 27.06 -2.04
CA ASP A 97 -0.20 27.86 -2.81
C ASP A 97 1.16 28.03 -2.11
N HIS A 98 1.15 28.26 -0.79
CA HIS A 98 2.37 28.40 -0.01
C HIS A 98 3.14 27.07 0.06
N VAL A 99 2.42 25.97 0.28
CA VAL A 99 3.02 24.64 0.38
C VAL A 99 3.64 24.22 -0.95
N THR A 100 2.96 24.45 -2.06
CA THR A 100 3.48 24.19 -3.40
C THR A 100 4.78 24.95 -3.65
N GLN A 101 4.82 26.25 -3.37
CA GLN A 101 6.04 27.06 -3.55
C GLN A 101 7.20 26.54 -2.70
N GLU A 102 6.93 26.14 -1.45
CA GLU A 102 7.96 25.56 -0.56
C GLU A 102 8.53 24.26 -1.13
N LEU A 103 7.68 23.36 -1.63
CA LEU A 103 8.10 22.08 -2.21
C LEU A 103 8.90 22.29 -3.52
N GLU A 104 8.50 23.23 -4.36
CA GLU A 104 9.19 23.58 -5.59
C GLU A 104 10.55 24.24 -5.32
N LEU A 105 10.66 25.08 -4.30
CA LEU A 105 11.94 25.65 -3.83
C LEU A 105 12.92 24.59 -3.34
N LEU A 106 12.41 23.45 -2.85
CA LEU A 106 13.21 22.28 -2.49
C LEU A 106 13.60 21.42 -3.72
N ASN A 107 13.28 21.86 -4.94
CA ASN A 107 13.51 21.12 -6.18
C ASN A 107 12.72 19.80 -6.25
N ALA A 108 11.58 19.70 -5.55
CA ALA A 108 10.63 18.61 -5.73
C ALA A 108 9.65 18.95 -6.85
N THR A 109 9.22 17.94 -7.60
CA THR A 109 8.27 18.12 -8.72
C THR A 109 7.03 17.26 -8.55
N ASP A 110 5.90 17.76 -9.05
CA ASP A 110 4.63 17.03 -9.06
C ASP A 110 4.58 16.01 -10.20
N PHE A 111 4.87 14.74 -9.87
CA PHE A 111 4.96 13.69 -10.88
C PHE A 111 3.61 13.39 -11.57
N VAL A 112 2.49 13.74 -10.93
CA VAL A 112 1.15 13.53 -11.51
C VAL A 112 0.90 14.56 -12.61
N SER A 113 1.21 15.83 -12.34
CA SER A 113 1.11 16.91 -13.34
C SER A 113 2.08 16.68 -14.51
N GLU A 114 3.31 16.23 -14.27
CA GLU A 114 4.27 15.89 -15.33
C GLU A 114 3.73 14.77 -16.24
N ALA A 115 3.15 13.71 -15.65
CA ALA A 115 2.53 12.62 -16.40
C ALA A 115 1.35 13.10 -17.27
N LEU A 116 0.49 13.98 -16.74
CA LEU A 116 -0.64 14.57 -17.50
C LEU A 116 -0.16 15.45 -18.65
N GLN A 117 0.88 16.26 -18.44
CA GLN A 117 1.48 17.08 -19.50
C GLN A 117 2.08 16.21 -20.61
N LYS A 118 2.76 15.11 -20.25
CA LYS A 118 3.29 14.13 -21.20
C LYS A 118 2.18 13.50 -22.04
N ALA A 119 1.06 13.10 -21.41
CA ALA A 119 -0.10 12.56 -22.11
C ALA A 119 -0.68 13.56 -23.14
N GLN A 120 -0.83 14.83 -22.77
CA GLN A 120 -1.32 15.89 -23.66
C GLN A 120 -0.37 16.13 -24.85
N GLN A 121 0.95 16.09 -24.62
CA GLN A 121 1.94 16.25 -25.69
C GLN A 121 1.91 15.08 -26.68
N SER A 122 1.78 13.83 -26.19
CA SER A 122 1.67 12.65 -27.05
C SER A 122 0.41 12.70 -27.93
N GLN A 123 -0.73 13.18 -27.41
CA GLN A 123 -1.96 13.34 -28.18
C GLN A 123 -1.84 14.40 -29.28
N ARG A 124 -1.24 15.55 -28.96
CA ARG A 124 -0.98 16.61 -29.97
C ARG A 124 -0.02 16.12 -31.05
N GLY A 125 1.00 15.35 -30.70
CA GLY A 125 1.94 14.76 -31.65
C GLY A 125 1.28 13.72 -32.56
N ALA A 126 0.35 12.91 -32.04
CA ALA A 126 -0.42 11.96 -32.83
C ALA A 126 -1.37 12.67 -33.81
N ALA A 127 -2.14 13.66 -33.35
CA ALA A 127 -3.03 14.45 -34.19
C ALA A 127 -2.28 15.23 -35.30
N ALA A 128 -1.08 15.75 -34.99
CA ALA A 128 -0.23 16.41 -35.99
C ALA A 128 0.32 15.42 -37.03
N ARG A 129 0.65 14.18 -36.65
CA ARG A 129 1.10 13.13 -37.58
C ARG A 129 -0.03 12.64 -38.49
N GLU A 130 -1.26 12.54 -37.97
CA GLU A 130 -2.44 12.23 -38.78
C GLU A 130 -2.79 13.34 -39.76
N ALA A 131 -2.69 14.61 -39.35
CA ALA A 131 -2.89 15.76 -40.25
C ALA A 131 -1.85 15.82 -41.40
N VAL A 132 -0.60 15.43 -41.13
CA VAL A 132 0.45 15.35 -42.15
C VAL A 132 0.21 14.15 -43.09
N ARG A 133 -0.29 13.01 -42.59
CA ARG A 133 -0.65 11.85 -43.41
C ARG A 133 -1.84 12.12 -44.32
N GLY A 134 -2.88 12.79 -43.82
CA GLY A 134 -4.05 13.19 -44.61
C GLY A 134 -3.75 14.22 -45.69
N SER A 135 -2.60 14.91 -45.60
CA SER A 135 -2.15 15.87 -46.61
C SER A 135 -1.33 15.24 -47.74
N GLN A 136 -0.89 13.98 -47.62
CA GLN A 136 -0.09 13.28 -48.63
C GLN A 136 -0.88 12.31 -49.54
N GLU A 137 -2.16 12.05 -49.26
CA GLU A 137 -3.02 11.20 -50.12
C GLU A 137 -3.79 11.99 -51.21
N GLY A 138 -3.55 13.29 -51.33
CA GLY A 138 -4.26 14.18 -52.25
C GLY A 138 -3.56 14.48 -53.58
N SER A 139 -2.88 13.55 -54.25
CA SER A 139 -2.40 13.78 -55.63
C SER A 139 -2.01 12.54 -56.44
N VAL A 140 -2.98 11.68 -56.83
CA VAL A 140 -2.86 10.89 -58.07
C VAL A 140 -4.23 10.74 -58.72
N GLN A 141 -4.42 11.36 -59.88
CA GLN A 141 -5.62 11.25 -60.71
C GLN A 141 -5.60 9.99 -61.59
N GLY A 142 -6.71 9.24 -61.58
CA GLY A 142 -7.36 8.76 -62.81
C GLY A 142 -7.29 7.27 -63.16
N ARG A 143 -8.34 6.50 -62.82
CA ARG A 143 -9.23 5.78 -63.76
C ARG A 143 -10.27 4.91 -63.05
N THR A 144 -11.50 5.00 -63.55
CA THR A 144 -12.74 4.30 -63.19
C THR A 144 -12.68 2.80 -63.49
N VAL A 145 -13.25 1.94 -62.63
CA VAL A 145 -14.19 0.82 -62.93
C VAL A 145 -14.69 0.16 -61.61
N ILE A 146 -16.01 0.31 -61.36
CA ILE A 146 -17.04 -0.65 -60.88
C ILE A 146 -16.73 -1.67 -59.74
N GLN A 147 -17.32 -1.39 -58.57
CA GLN A 147 -18.17 -2.23 -57.69
C GLN A 147 -17.61 -3.53 -57.07
N ALA A 148 -17.46 -3.55 -55.73
CA ALA A 148 -17.96 -4.61 -54.84
C ALA A 148 -17.89 -4.16 -53.38
N GLU A 149 -18.91 -4.55 -52.62
CA GLU A 149 -19.22 -4.20 -51.25
C GLU A 149 -18.19 -4.75 -50.24
N THR A 150 -17.75 -3.91 -49.32
CA THR A 150 -17.55 -4.29 -47.92
C THR A 150 -17.53 -3.02 -47.08
N MET A 151 -18.66 -2.71 -46.44
CA MET A 151 -18.72 -1.66 -45.43
C MET A 151 -17.99 -2.16 -44.18
N THR A 152 -16.68 -1.91 -44.09
CA THR A 152 -15.99 -1.92 -42.82
C THR A 152 -16.42 -0.67 -42.06
N GLN A 153 -17.26 -0.88 -41.05
CA GLN A 153 -17.45 0.09 -39.98
C GLN A 153 -16.07 0.32 -39.36
N ALA A 154 -15.40 1.39 -39.76
CA ALA A 154 -14.27 1.93 -39.03
C ALA A 154 -14.84 2.42 -37.70
N GLU A 155 -14.74 1.59 -36.67
CA GLU A 155 -14.91 1.99 -35.28
C GLU A 155 -13.89 3.11 -35.02
N THR A 156 -14.37 4.34 -35.12
CA THR A 156 -13.67 5.51 -34.61
C THR A 156 -13.57 5.32 -33.10
N SER A 157 -12.44 4.78 -32.65
CA SER A 157 -12.08 4.76 -31.23
C SER A 157 -12.18 6.19 -30.69
N PRO A 158 -12.85 6.39 -29.54
CA PRO A 158 -12.98 7.72 -28.98
C PRO A 158 -11.60 8.30 -28.65
N PRO A 159 -11.43 9.64 -28.71
CA PRO A 159 -10.15 10.27 -28.40
C PRO A 159 -9.70 9.86 -26.99
N PHE A 160 -8.58 9.14 -26.93
CA PHE A 160 -8.00 8.56 -25.72
C PHE A 160 -7.93 9.64 -24.62
N ARG A 161 -8.72 9.51 -23.56
CA ARG A 161 -8.53 10.33 -22.35
C ARG A 161 -7.49 9.62 -21.49
N ALA A 162 -6.53 10.37 -20.95
CA ALA A 162 -5.73 9.85 -19.85
C ALA A 162 -6.67 9.69 -18.66
N SER A 163 -7.17 8.47 -18.44
CA SER A 163 -8.05 8.09 -17.32
C SER A 163 -7.24 8.10 -16.02
N ILE A 164 -6.98 9.31 -15.51
CA ILE A 164 -6.25 9.54 -14.26
C ILE A 164 -7.14 10.40 -13.37
N SER A 165 -7.30 9.97 -12.11
CA SER A 165 -8.05 10.70 -11.09
C SER A 165 -7.62 12.19 -11.02
N PRO A 166 -8.54 13.15 -11.21
CA PRO A 166 -8.20 14.56 -11.35
C PRO A 166 -7.79 15.19 -10.01
N LYS A 167 -7.13 16.35 -10.05
CA LYS A 167 -6.76 17.21 -8.91
C LYS A 167 -5.76 16.65 -7.89
N ILE A 168 -5.36 15.39 -7.98
CA ILE A 168 -4.28 14.85 -7.14
C ILE A 168 -2.94 15.49 -7.57
N LYS A 169 -2.21 16.03 -6.59
CA LYS A 169 -0.83 16.51 -6.75
C LYS A 169 0.08 15.81 -5.75
N CYS A 170 1.22 15.31 -6.19
CA CYS A 170 2.16 14.64 -5.30
C CYS A 170 3.60 14.94 -5.68
N TYR A 171 4.32 15.58 -4.77
CA TYR A 171 5.67 16.04 -5.01
C TYR A 171 6.70 14.98 -4.65
N THR A 172 7.69 14.79 -5.51
CA THR A 172 8.84 13.90 -5.28
C THR A 172 10.14 14.57 -5.68
N PHE A 173 11.23 14.28 -4.97
CA PHE A 173 12.56 14.69 -5.42
C PHE A 173 12.99 13.91 -6.69
N PRO A 174 13.83 14.47 -7.56
CA PRO A 174 14.32 13.80 -8.77
C PRO A 174 14.99 12.45 -8.49
N ARG A 175 15.01 11.55 -9.49
CA ARG A 175 15.69 10.26 -9.34
C ARG A 175 17.14 10.42 -8.89
N GLY A 176 17.57 9.57 -7.95
CA GLY A 176 18.90 9.62 -7.33
C GLY A 176 19.02 10.58 -6.15
N ASP A 177 18.09 11.54 -6.01
CA ASP A 177 18.02 12.41 -4.85
C ASP A 177 17.37 11.69 -3.67
N ILE A 178 18.05 11.69 -2.52
CA ILE A 178 17.67 11.02 -1.27
C ILE A 178 17.18 12.02 -0.20
N THR A 179 16.98 13.28 -0.57
CA THR A 179 16.46 14.32 0.33
C THR A 179 15.11 13.90 0.89
N ARG A 180 14.90 14.19 2.18
CA ARG A 180 13.64 13.92 2.88
C ARG A 180 12.82 15.20 2.96
N PHE A 181 11.52 15.07 2.74
CA PHE A 181 10.58 16.12 3.10
C PHE A 181 10.57 16.32 4.62
N CYS A 182 10.38 17.57 5.05
CA CYS A 182 10.11 17.85 6.45
C CYS A 182 8.74 17.27 6.84
N PRO A 183 8.47 17.03 8.13
CA PRO A 183 7.12 16.76 8.58
C PRO A 183 6.20 17.94 8.25
N ALA A 184 5.01 17.65 7.73
CA ALA A 184 4.01 18.67 7.42
C ALA A 184 3.61 19.45 8.67
N ARG A 185 3.33 20.75 8.49
CA ARG A 185 2.90 21.66 9.55
C ARG A 185 1.42 22.00 9.36
N PRO A 186 0.68 22.21 10.45
CA PRO A 186 -0.70 22.67 10.37
C PRO A 186 -0.75 24.12 9.90
N ASP A 187 -1.73 24.44 9.07
CA ASP A 187 -2.03 25.79 8.62
C ASP A 187 -2.92 26.55 9.64
N ILE A 188 -3.42 27.72 9.24
CA ILE A 188 -4.30 28.57 10.07
C ILE A 188 -5.61 27.84 10.45
N LEU A 189 -6.08 26.91 9.61
CA LEU A 189 -7.26 26.09 9.86
C LEU A 189 -6.94 24.82 10.67
N GLY A 190 -5.67 24.61 11.03
CA GLY A 190 -5.20 23.43 11.75
C GLY A 190 -5.03 22.20 10.88
N LEU A 191 -5.10 22.34 9.54
CA LEU A 191 -4.94 21.25 8.58
C LEU A 191 -3.50 21.10 8.13
N LEU A 192 -3.01 19.87 8.01
CA LEU A 192 -1.65 19.61 7.53
C LEU A 192 -1.54 19.82 6.02
N GLY A 193 -0.47 20.49 5.57
CA GLY A 193 -0.28 20.89 4.17
C GLY A 193 -0.04 19.75 3.17
N TYR A 194 0.54 18.63 3.60
CA TYR A 194 0.77 17.45 2.78
C TYR A 194 0.92 16.18 3.60
N TYR A 195 0.61 15.02 3.03
CA TYR A 195 0.77 13.71 3.63
C TYR A 195 1.98 12.99 3.05
N LEU A 196 2.92 12.58 3.90
CA LEU A 196 4.08 11.80 3.47
C LEU A 196 3.71 10.33 3.32
N MET A 197 3.94 9.80 2.14
CA MET A 197 3.67 8.39 1.81
C MET A 197 4.68 7.86 0.81
N ASP A 198 4.72 6.54 0.64
CA ASP A 198 5.35 5.96 -0.55
C ASP A 198 4.56 6.44 -1.79
N ALA A 199 5.22 7.18 -2.68
CA ALA A 199 4.58 7.76 -3.87
C ALA A 199 3.96 6.68 -4.77
N ALA A 200 4.50 5.46 -4.79
CA ALA A 200 3.92 4.37 -5.56
C ALA A 200 2.53 3.96 -5.05
N SER A 201 2.24 4.18 -3.76
CA SER A 201 0.92 3.91 -3.17
C SER A 201 -0.19 4.82 -3.73
N LEU A 202 0.15 5.85 -4.50
CA LEU A 202 -0.81 6.72 -5.18
C LEU A 202 -1.25 6.17 -6.54
N LEU A 203 -0.43 5.32 -7.17
CA LEU A 203 -0.70 4.77 -8.50
C LEU A 203 -2.02 3.97 -8.59
N PRO A 204 -2.38 3.12 -7.61
CA PRO A 204 -3.68 2.44 -7.63
C PRO A 204 -4.87 3.43 -7.62
N VAL A 205 -4.74 4.52 -6.86
CA VAL A 205 -5.77 5.57 -6.76
C VAL A 205 -5.87 6.37 -8.06
N LEU A 206 -4.73 6.65 -8.70
CA LEU A 206 -4.68 7.32 -9.99
C LEU A 206 -5.28 6.45 -11.10
N ALA A 207 -4.95 5.15 -11.12
CA ALA A 207 -5.46 4.18 -12.10
C ALA A 207 -6.98 3.90 -11.94
N LEU A 208 -7.54 4.06 -10.74
CA LEU A 208 -8.97 3.90 -10.49
C LEU A 208 -9.81 4.96 -11.22
N ASP A 209 -9.22 6.11 -11.57
CA ASP A 209 -9.85 7.19 -12.35
C ASP A 209 -11.18 7.67 -11.74
N VAL A 210 -11.14 8.02 -10.46
CA VAL A 210 -12.30 8.49 -9.69
C VAL A 210 -12.75 9.85 -10.20
N GLN A 211 -14.01 9.97 -10.57
CA GLN A 211 -14.63 11.21 -11.02
C GLN A 211 -15.39 11.91 -9.89
N GLN A 212 -15.84 13.14 -10.16
CA GLN A 212 -16.82 13.79 -9.28
C GLN A 212 -18.11 12.95 -9.27
N ASP A 213 -18.78 12.92 -8.12
CA ASP A 213 -20.07 12.24 -7.90
C ASP A 213 -20.03 10.71 -7.94
N ASP A 214 -18.85 10.11 -8.09
CA ASP A 214 -18.69 8.67 -7.94
C ASP A 214 -19.01 8.23 -6.50
N LEU A 215 -19.71 7.10 -6.39
CA LEU A 215 -19.79 6.32 -5.15
C LEU A 215 -18.56 5.42 -5.10
N VAL A 216 -17.69 5.65 -4.12
CA VAL A 216 -16.39 5.01 -4.01
C VAL A 216 -16.31 4.15 -2.75
N LEU A 217 -15.78 2.95 -2.87
CA LEU A 217 -15.46 2.06 -1.76
C LEU A 217 -13.95 1.86 -1.64
N ASP A 218 -13.39 2.13 -0.46
CA ASP A 218 -12.07 1.69 -0.04
C ASP A 218 -12.25 0.53 0.94
N LEU A 219 -12.11 -0.70 0.46
CA LEU A 219 -12.54 -1.91 1.18
C LEU A 219 -11.60 -2.29 2.35
N CYS A 220 -10.34 -1.86 2.27
CA CYS A 220 -9.26 -2.15 3.22
C CYS A 220 -8.49 -0.85 3.52
N ALA A 221 -9.22 0.15 4.01
CA ALA A 221 -8.85 1.55 4.01
C ALA A 221 -7.74 1.94 4.99
N ALA A 222 -7.67 1.30 6.15
CA ALA A 222 -6.79 1.79 7.22
C ALA A 222 -5.33 1.40 6.94
N PRO A 223 -4.33 2.27 7.23
CA PRO A 223 -4.43 3.44 8.10
C PRO A 223 -5.00 4.71 7.46
N GLY A 224 -5.32 4.75 6.15
CA GLY A 224 -6.06 5.85 5.53
C GLY A 224 -5.30 6.70 4.51
N GLY A 225 -4.08 6.32 4.11
CA GLY A 225 -3.30 7.09 3.13
C GLY A 225 -3.95 7.12 1.73
N LYS A 226 -4.42 5.96 1.25
CA LYS A 226 -5.14 5.87 -0.03
C LYS A 226 -6.55 6.47 0.06
N THR A 227 -7.24 6.29 1.19
CA THR A 227 -8.50 6.98 1.50
C THR A 227 -8.35 8.50 1.44
N LEU A 228 -7.28 9.06 2.03
CA LEU A 228 -6.99 10.48 1.95
C LEU A 228 -6.75 10.91 0.49
N ALA A 229 -5.99 10.13 -0.28
CA ALA A 229 -5.75 10.40 -1.70
C ALA A 229 -7.05 10.36 -2.54
N LEU A 230 -7.96 9.43 -2.25
CA LEU A 230 -9.29 9.38 -2.87
C LEU A 230 -10.06 10.69 -2.58
N LEU A 231 -10.03 11.19 -1.34
CA LEU A 231 -10.68 12.47 -1.03
C LEU A 231 -10.06 13.67 -1.76
N GLN A 232 -8.75 13.63 -2.05
CA GLN A 232 -8.07 14.70 -2.79
C GLN A 232 -8.55 14.84 -4.25
N THR A 233 -9.25 13.84 -4.81
CA THR A 233 -9.87 13.96 -6.15
C THR A 233 -11.05 14.95 -6.17
N GLY A 234 -11.58 15.28 -4.99
CA GLY A 234 -12.74 16.15 -4.84
C GLY A 234 -14.09 15.45 -5.06
N LEU A 235 -14.13 14.11 -4.97
CA LEU A 235 -15.36 13.33 -5.19
C LEU A 235 -16.53 13.78 -4.27
N CYS A 236 -16.24 14.18 -3.03
CA CYS A 236 -17.23 14.59 -2.04
C CYS A 236 -17.71 16.04 -2.16
N VAL A 237 -17.24 16.82 -3.14
CA VAL A 237 -17.61 18.24 -3.27
C VAL A 237 -18.98 18.43 -3.94
N SER A 238 -19.38 17.51 -4.82
CA SER A 238 -20.56 17.69 -5.70
C SER A 238 -21.67 16.65 -5.49
N GLY A 239 -21.55 15.76 -4.48
CA GLY A 239 -22.55 14.73 -4.17
C GLY A 239 -22.04 13.29 -4.17
N GLY A 240 -20.74 13.07 -4.47
CA GLY A 240 -20.12 11.76 -4.36
C GLY A 240 -19.94 11.30 -2.91
N HIS A 241 -19.81 9.99 -2.73
CA HIS A 241 -19.72 9.35 -1.41
C HIS A 241 -18.48 8.46 -1.32
N LEU A 242 -17.81 8.47 -0.18
CA LEU A 242 -16.70 7.57 0.10
C LEU A 242 -17.04 6.67 1.30
N ALA A 243 -17.10 5.37 1.04
CA ALA A 243 -17.12 4.33 2.07
C ALA A 243 -15.70 3.83 2.33
N ALA A 244 -15.21 3.96 3.56
CA ALA A 244 -13.89 3.52 3.98
C ALA A 244 -14.02 2.43 5.05
N ASN A 245 -13.67 1.20 4.71
CA ASN A 245 -13.81 0.05 5.58
C ASN A 245 -12.46 -0.54 5.96
N ASP A 246 -12.26 -0.94 7.21
CA ASP A 246 -11.15 -1.80 7.61
C ASP A 246 -11.57 -2.67 8.80
N VAL A 247 -11.31 -3.96 8.74
CA VAL A 247 -11.69 -4.93 9.78
C VAL A 247 -11.10 -4.59 11.16
N SER A 248 -9.97 -3.88 11.20
CA SER A 248 -9.26 -3.57 12.43
C SER A 248 -9.70 -2.23 13.02
N ILE A 249 -10.52 -2.28 14.08
CA ILE A 249 -10.96 -1.11 14.85
C ILE A 249 -9.79 -0.20 15.27
N SER A 250 -8.64 -0.78 15.65
CA SER A 250 -7.47 0.00 16.06
C SER A 250 -6.82 0.75 14.89
N ARG A 251 -6.80 0.17 13.69
CA ARG A 251 -6.32 0.84 12.47
C ARG A 251 -7.33 1.88 12.00
N THR A 252 -8.63 1.60 12.07
CA THR A 252 -9.70 2.55 11.75
C THR A 252 -9.62 3.80 12.63
N LYS A 253 -9.28 3.67 13.92
CA LYS A 253 -8.98 4.84 14.78
C LYS A 253 -7.85 5.71 14.22
N ARG A 254 -6.81 5.12 13.61
CA ARG A 254 -5.73 5.88 12.95
C ARG A 254 -6.24 6.58 11.69
N LEU A 255 -7.11 5.93 10.91
CA LEU A 255 -7.77 6.54 9.76
C LEU A 255 -8.57 7.78 10.19
N HIS A 256 -9.38 7.70 11.25
CA HIS A 256 -10.07 8.86 11.80
C HIS A 256 -9.11 10.00 12.20
N GLN A 257 -7.95 9.66 12.79
CA GLN A 257 -6.93 10.66 13.14
C GLN A 257 -6.31 11.33 11.90
N ILE A 258 -6.08 10.57 10.83
CA ILE A 258 -5.63 11.15 9.55
C ILE A 258 -6.72 12.07 9.01
N LEU A 259 -7.96 11.60 8.88
CA LEU A 259 -9.06 12.44 8.39
C LEU A 259 -9.17 13.73 9.20
N HIS A 260 -9.09 13.67 10.54
CA HIS A 260 -9.14 14.86 11.39
C HIS A 260 -8.00 15.86 11.16
N LYS A 261 -6.81 15.40 10.76
CA LYS A 261 -5.65 16.27 10.54
C LYS A 261 -5.60 16.89 9.14
N TYR A 262 -6.25 16.27 8.16
CA TYR A 262 -6.11 16.64 6.76
C TYR A 262 -7.42 17.14 6.14
N VAL A 263 -8.58 16.74 6.66
CA VAL A 263 -9.86 16.95 5.98
C VAL A 263 -10.77 17.87 6.83
N PRO A 264 -11.36 18.93 6.23
CA PRO A 264 -12.35 19.78 6.89
C PRO A 264 -13.52 18.98 7.46
N ARG A 265 -14.22 19.54 8.45
CA ARG A 265 -15.32 18.83 9.12
C ARG A 265 -16.44 18.46 8.14
N GLU A 266 -16.76 19.38 7.25
CA GLU A 266 -17.87 19.31 6.30
C GLU A 266 -17.70 18.12 5.36
N ILE A 267 -16.47 17.90 4.88
CA ILE A 267 -16.13 16.77 4.00
C ILE A 267 -16.01 15.47 4.81
N ARG A 268 -15.51 15.53 6.06
CA ARG A 268 -15.44 14.33 6.91
C ARG A 268 -16.81 13.72 7.19
N GLU A 269 -17.84 14.57 7.34
CA GLU A 269 -19.21 14.12 7.60
C GLU A 269 -19.84 13.40 6.40
N THR A 270 -19.29 13.55 5.18
CA THR A 270 -19.73 12.81 3.99
C THR A 270 -19.01 11.46 3.80
N VAL A 271 -18.06 11.11 4.67
CA VAL A 271 -17.29 9.86 4.58
C VAL A 271 -17.85 8.86 5.59
N SER A 272 -18.30 7.70 5.13
CA SER A 272 -18.72 6.61 6.03
C SER A 272 -17.52 5.72 6.35
N VAL A 273 -17.10 5.72 7.62
CA VAL A 273 -16.02 4.87 8.10
C VAL A 273 -16.59 3.69 8.89
N THR A 274 -16.29 2.46 8.46
CA THR A 274 -16.81 1.23 9.08
C THR A 274 -15.70 0.26 9.49
N SER A 275 -16.05 -0.75 10.28
CA SER A 275 -15.12 -1.82 10.68
C SER A 275 -15.76 -3.20 10.55
N HIS A 276 -16.19 -3.51 9.32
CA HIS A 276 -16.73 -4.81 8.94
C HIS A 276 -15.66 -5.68 8.31
N ASP A 277 -15.90 -6.99 8.30
CA ASP A 277 -15.11 -7.90 7.48
C ASP A 277 -15.43 -7.62 6.00
N GLY A 278 -14.42 -7.18 5.24
CA GLY A 278 -14.61 -6.80 3.84
C GLY A 278 -15.04 -7.97 2.95
N ARG A 279 -14.90 -9.22 3.40
CA ARG A 279 -15.33 -10.40 2.66
C ARG A 279 -16.85 -10.50 2.55
N ASP A 280 -17.57 -9.93 3.51
CA ASP A 280 -19.02 -9.99 3.61
C ASP A 280 -19.66 -8.71 3.04
N TRP A 281 -18.90 -7.87 2.31
CA TRP A 281 -19.38 -6.58 1.84
C TRP A 281 -20.55 -6.67 0.86
N GLN A 282 -20.67 -7.79 0.15
CA GLN A 282 -21.82 -8.07 -0.71
C GLN A 282 -23.15 -7.97 0.06
N ASP A 283 -23.19 -8.46 1.31
CA ASP A 283 -24.39 -8.44 2.16
C ASP A 283 -24.65 -7.05 2.76
N VAL A 284 -23.62 -6.20 2.81
CA VAL A 284 -23.71 -4.82 3.30
C VAL A 284 -24.26 -3.91 2.20
N ASP A 285 -23.62 -3.88 1.04
CA ASP A 285 -23.95 -2.96 -0.05
C ASP A 285 -23.42 -3.43 -1.42
N GLY A 286 -23.95 -4.55 -1.92
CA GLY A 286 -23.57 -5.15 -3.20
C GLY A 286 -24.11 -4.41 -4.43
N GLY A 287 -23.28 -4.26 -5.46
CA GLY A 287 -23.67 -3.69 -6.77
C GLY A 287 -23.89 -2.18 -6.79
N THR A 288 -23.35 -1.45 -5.81
CA THR A 288 -23.65 -0.03 -5.57
C THR A 288 -22.55 0.91 -6.06
N PHE A 289 -21.29 0.50 -5.96
CA PHE A 289 -20.16 1.42 -6.12
C PHE A 289 -19.74 1.60 -7.57
N HIS A 290 -19.44 2.83 -7.96
CA HIS A 290 -18.86 3.16 -9.27
C HIS A 290 -17.41 2.72 -9.33
N LYS A 291 -16.69 2.89 -8.22
CA LYS A 291 -15.26 2.67 -8.08
C LYS A 291 -14.97 1.91 -6.79
N VAL A 292 -14.17 0.86 -6.86
CA VAL A 292 -13.78 0.09 -5.67
C VAL A 292 -12.26 -0.07 -5.62
N LEU A 293 -11.66 0.34 -4.52
CA LEU A 293 -10.25 0.10 -4.20
C LEU A 293 -10.15 -1.08 -3.23
N VAL A 294 -9.38 -2.09 -3.63
CA VAL A 294 -9.15 -3.32 -2.86
C VAL A 294 -7.65 -3.44 -2.55
N ASP A 295 -7.19 -2.62 -1.60
CA ASP A 295 -5.80 -2.61 -1.11
C ASP A 295 -5.61 -3.64 0.00
N VAL A 296 -5.37 -4.88 -0.40
CA VAL A 296 -5.50 -6.03 0.51
C VAL A 296 -4.35 -6.16 1.51
N PRO A 297 -4.59 -6.78 2.69
CA PRO A 297 -3.51 -7.22 3.56
C PRO A 297 -2.62 -8.23 2.81
N CYS A 298 -1.31 -8.02 2.86
CA CYS A 298 -0.33 -8.87 2.19
C CYS A 298 0.91 -9.09 3.07
N THR A 299 1.94 -9.73 2.52
CA THR A 299 3.21 -9.92 3.22
C THR A 299 3.98 -8.63 3.51
N THR A 300 3.57 -7.50 2.91
CA THR A 300 4.14 -6.16 3.13
C THR A 300 5.68 -6.15 3.11
N ASP A 301 6.25 -6.52 1.97
CA ASP A 301 7.61 -7.09 1.91
C ASP A 301 8.69 -6.18 2.50
N ARG A 302 8.63 -4.88 2.20
CA ARG A 302 9.54 -3.88 2.78
C ARG A 302 9.41 -3.80 4.30
N HIS A 303 8.18 -3.72 4.82
CA HIS A 303 7.95 -3.69 6.26
C HIS A 303 8.42 -4.99 6.92
N SER A 304 8.10 -6.14 6.33
CA SER A 304 8.54 -7.46 6.83
C SER A 304 10.05 -7.68 6.79
N ALA A 305 10.77 -7.00 5.89
CA ALA A 305 12.24 -7.04 5.85
C ALA A 305 12.89 -6.19 6.96
N MET A 306 12.23 -5.12 7.40
CA MET A 306 12.82 -4.07 8.24
C MET A 306 12.28 -4.04 9.67
N GLU A 307 11.07 -4.52 9.91
CA GLU A 307 10.38 -4.48 11.22
C GLU A 307 10.22 -5.88 11.82
N GLU A 308 10.54 -6.04 13.11
CA GLU A 308 10.41 -7.32 13.82
C GLU A 308 9.05 -7.43 14.54
N ASP A 309 8.52 -6.29 15.00
CA ASP A 309 7.28 -6.25 15.76
C ASP A 309 6.07 -6.62 14.90
N ASN A 310 5.28 -7.58 15.39
CA ASN A 310 4.10 -8.11 14.69
C ASN A 310 4.38 -8.54 13.23
N ASN A 311 5.59 -9.03 12.94
CA ASN A 311 5.97 -9.44 11.59
C ASN A 311 5.22 -10.71 11.13
N ILE A 312 4.70 -10.72 9.90
CA ILE A 312 3.94 -11.84 9.30
C ILE A 312 4.81 -13.09 9.07
N PHE A 313 6.13 -12.95 9.00
CA PHE A 313 7.10 -14.05 8.92
C PHE A 313 7.45 -14.66 10.28
N HIS A 314 6.90 -14.12 11.37
CA HIS A 314 7.06 -14.72 12.68
C HIS A 314 6.49 -16.15 12.69
N LYS A 315 7.21 -17.10 13.28
CA LYS A 315 6.89 -18.55 13.22
C LYS A 315 5.44 -18.88 13.63
N ARG A 316 4.87 -18.14 14.58
CA ARG A 316 3.49 -18.30 15.06
C ARG A 316 2.43 -17.92 14.02
N ARG A 317 2.77 -17.07 13.04
CA ARG A 317 1.87 -16.57 11.99
C ARG A 317 2.04 -17.29 10.65
N THR A 318 2.77 -18.42 10.63
CA THR A 318 3.01 -19.19 9.39
C THR A 318 1.72 -19.58 8.66
N LYS A 319 0.71 -20.07 9.40
CA LYS A 319 -0.59 -20.45 8.81
C LYS A 319 -1.31 -19.24 8.23
N GLU A 320 -1.35 -18.14 8.98
CA GLU A 320 -1.94 -16.88 8.53
C GLU A 320 -1.28 -16.39 7.24
N ARG A 321 0.06 -16.36 7.20
CA ARG A 321 0.84 -15.99 6.01
C ARG A 321 0.50 -16.86 4.79
N GLN A 322 0.36 -18.16 4.98
CA GLN A 322 0.01 -19.10 3.90
C GLN A 322 -1.41 -18.91 3.37
N MET A 323 -2.32 -18.39 4.21
CA MET A 323 -3.71 -18.14 3.83
C MET A 323 -3.93 -16.76 3.20
N LEU A 324 -2.90 -15.90 3.13
CA LEU A 324 -3.02 -14.55 2.55
C LEU A 324 -3.58 -14.56 1.13
N PRO A 325 -3.09 -15.35 0.16
CA PRO A 325 -3.67 -15.37 -1.19
C PRO A 325 -5.17 -15.71 -1.21
N MET A 326 -5.61 -16.61 -0.34
CA MET A 326 -7.04 -16.97 -0.24
C MET A 326 -7.87 -15.81 0.36
N LEU A 327 -7.36 -15.15 1.39
CA LEU A 327 -8.01 -13.95 1.95
C LEU A 327 -8.10 -12.83 0.92
N GLN A 328 -7.02 -12.60 0.17
CA GLN A 328 -6.95 -11.59 -0.89
C GLN A 328 -7.93 -11.87 -2.01
N LEU A 329 -8.05 -13.14 -2.43
CA LEU A 329 -9.05 -13.58 -3.39
C LEU A 329 -10.48 -13.31 -2.91
N GLN A 330 -10.78 -13.64 -1.64
CA GLN A 330 -12.10 -13.37 -1.06
C GLN A 330 -12.43 -11.87 -1.03
N LEU A 331 -11.46 -11.03 -0.66
CA LEU A 331 -11.62 -9.57 -0.63
C LEU A 331 -11.78 -8.98 -2.04
N LEU A 332 -11.00 -9.47 -3.02
CA LEU A 332 -11.14 -9.03 -4.41
C LEU A 332 -12.50 -9.42 -4.98
N MET A 333 -12.97 -10.64 -4.72
CA MET A 333 -14.32 -11.06 -5.12
C MET A 333 -15.41 -10.19 -4.49
N ALA A 334 -15.31 -9.88 -3.19
CA ALA A 334 -16.23 -8.97 -2.53
C ALA A 334 -16.22 -7.57 -3.17
N GLY A 335 -15.03 -7.05 -3.53
CA GLY A 335 -14.90 -5.79 -4.24
C GLY A 335 -15.54 -5.79 -5.64
N ILE A 336 -15.37 -6.88 -6.40
CA ILE A 336 -16.03 -7.07 -7.70
C ILE A 336 -17.55 -7.08 -7.55
N LEU A 337 -18.06 -7.78 -6.52
CA LEU A 337 -19.50 -7.88 -6.26
C LEU A 337 -20.09 -6.56 -5.73
N ALA A 338 -19.30 -5.75 -5.02
CA ALA A 338 -19.67 -4.41 -4.56
C ALA A 338 -19.73 -3.37 -5.68
N ALA A 339 -18.91 -3.54 -6.73
CA ALA A 339 -18.96 -2.66 -7.90
C ALA A 339 -20.25 -2.86 -8.70
N LYS A 340 -20.88 -1.79 -9.17
CA LYS A 340 -22.03 -1.88 -10.08
C LYS A 340 -21.62 -2.41 -11.46
N PRO A 341 -22.54 -2.92 -12.30
CA PRO A 341 -22.25 -3.18 -13.71
C PRO A 341 -21.71 -1.91 -14.41
N GLY A 342 -20.62 -2.05 -15.16
CA GLY A 342 -19.84 -0.97 -15.74
C GLY A 342 -18.91 -0.22 -14.76
N GLY A 343 -18.84 -0.65 -13.49
CA GLY A 343 -17.96 -0.07 -12.47
C GLY A 343 -16.53 -0.62 -12.53
N ASP A 344 -15.59 0.15 -12.00
CA ASP A 344 -14.17 -0.20 -12.02
C ASP A 344 -13.68 -0.61 -10.62
N VAL A 345 -12.80 -1.60 -10.59
CA VAL A 345 -12.16 -2.13 -9.37
C VAL A 345 -10.65 -2.06 -9.56
N VAL A 346 -9.93 -1.51 -8.59
CA VAL A 346 -8.46 -1.61 -8.56
C VAL A 346 -8.06 -2.49 -7.38
N TYR A 347 -7.41 -3.61 -7.70
CA TYR A 347 -6.74 -4.46 -6.72
C TYR A 347 -5.30 -3.97 -6.54
N SER A 348 -4.81 -3.87 -5.30
CA SER A 348 -3.41 -3.53 -5.04
C SER A 348 -2.79 -4.27 -3.87
N THR A 349 -1.47 -4.48 -3.94
CA THR A 349 -0.67 -5.02 -2.83
C THR A 349 0.68 -4.30 -2.73
N CYS A 350 1.31 -4.33 -1.56
CA CYS A 350 2.72 -3.96 -1.39
C CYS A 350 3.65 -5.19 -1.31
N SER A 351 3.39 -6.22 -2.13
CA SER A 351 4.24 -7.41 -2.27
C SER A 351 4.73 -7.64 -3.71
N LEU A 352 5.92 -8.21 -3.84
CA LEU A 352 6.52 -8.69 -5.09
C LEU A 352 6.05 -10.10 -5.48
N SER A 353 5.24 -10.76 -4.65
CA SER A 353 4.85 -12.17 -4.86
C SER A 353 3.78 -12.34 -5.93
N PRO A 354 4.04 -13.08 -7.03
CA PRO A 354 3.02 -13.37 -8.03
C PRO A 354 1.81 -14.13 -7.46
N LEU A 355 2.04 -14.93 -6.41
CA LEU A 355 0.99 -15.68 -5.69
C LEU A 355 -0.02 -14.77 -4.98
N GLN A 356 0.38 -13.54 -4.64
CA GLN A 356 -0.49 -12.52 -4.04
C GLN A 356 -0.93 -11.47 -5.08
N ASN A 357 -0.41 -11.52 -6.30
CA ASN A 357 -0.63 -10.53 -7.33
C ASN A 357 -1.43 -11.14 -8.49
N GLU A 358 -0.78 -11.48 -9.60
CA GLU A 358 -1.45 -11.97 -10.80
C GLU A 358 -2.28 -13.23 -10.54
N CYS A 359 -1.80 -14.17 -9.72
CA CYS A 359 -2.54 -15.41 -9.44
C CYS A 359 -3.87 -15.14 -8.71
N VAL A 360 -3.94 -14.10 -7.87
CA VAL A 360 -5.18 -13.71 -7.18
C VAL A 360 -6.16 -13.11 -8.18
N VAL A 361 -5.68 -12.23 -9.05
CA VAL A 361 -6.49 -11.58 -10.08
C VAL A 361 -7.03 -12.59 -11.09
N GLU A 362 -6.17 -13.45 -11.64
CA GLU A 362 -6.55 -14.51 -12.58
C GLU A 362 -7.65 -15.40 -11.99
N ARG A 363 -7.47 -15.81 -10.72
CA ARG A 363 -8.45 -16.66 -10.04
C ARG A 363 -9.76 -15.94 -9.73
N ALA A 364 -9.71 -14.65 -9.39
CA ALA A 364 -10.91 -13.86 -9.13
C ALA A 364 -11.76 -13.70 -10.41
N VAL A 365 -11.12 -13.41 -11.54
CA VAL A 365 -11.80 -13.31 -12.84
C VAL A 365 -12.46 -14.64 -13.21
N GLU A 366 -11.75 -15.77 -13.07
CA GLU A 366 -12.29 -17.11 -13.32
C GLU A 366 -13.51 -17.42 -12.43
N ILE A 367 -13.44 -17.09 -11.13
CA ILE A 367 -14.54 -17.33 -10.19
C ILE A 367 -15.74 -16.42 -10.52
N ALA A 368 -15.52 -15.15 -10.83
CA ALA A 368 -16.58 -14.22 -11.20
C ALA A 368 -17.37 -14.73 -12.42
N GLU A 369 -16.68 -15.24 -13.44
CA GLU A 369 -17.31 -15.79 -14.63
C GLU A 369 -18.03 -17.12 -14.34
N THR A 370 -17.34 -18.08 -13.70
CA THR A 370 -17.85 -19.46 -13.56
C THR A 370 -18.88 -19.65 -12.45
N GLN A 371 -18.79 -18.89 -11.35
CA GLN A 371 -19.67 -19.07 -10.18
C GLN A 371 -20.75 -18.00 -10.06
N PHE A 372 -20.47 -16.77 -10.52
CA PHE A 372 -21.39 -15.64 -10.42
C PHE A 372 -21.95 -15.19 -11.77
N ASN A 373 -21.47 -15.74 -12.89
CA ASN A 373 -21.87 -15.34 -14.23
C ASN A 373 -21.69 -13.83 -14.47
N ILE A 374 -20.60 -13.27 -13.92
CA ILE A 374 -20.20 -11.87 -14.06
C ILE A 374 -18.96 -11.83 -14.95
N SER A 375 -19.05 -11.11 -16.07
CA SER A 375 -17.89 -10.87 -16.92
C SER A 375 -17.05 -9.74 -16.33
N VAL A 376 -15.76 -10.00 -16.15
CA VAL A 376 -14.78 -9.04 -15.62
C VAL A 376 -13.61 -8.97 -16.58
N HIS A 377 -13.25 -7.76 -17.01
CA HIS A 377 -12.11 -7.53 -17.88
C HIS A 377 -10.99 -6.82 -17.13
N ALA A 378 -9.76 -7.33 -17.25
CA ALA A 378 -8.58 -6.60 -16.83
C ALA A 378 -8.23 -5.54 -17.88
N GLU A 379 -8.12 -4.29 -17.45
CA GLU A 379 -7.74 -3.19 -18.33
C GLU A 379 -6.22 -3.14 -18.55
N ASP A 380 -5.80 -2.82 -19.77
CA ASP A 380 -4.39 -2.64 -20.11
C ASP A 380 -3.86 -1.31 -19.56
N LEU A 381 -2.92 -1.41 -18.62
CA LEU A 381 -2.27 -0.27 -17.97
C LEU A 381 -0.90 0.06 -18.59
N SER A 382 -0.56 -0.49 -19.75
CA SER A 382 0.72 -0.24 -20.42
C SER A 382 0.96 1.25 -20.71
N HIS A 383 -0.07 1.97 -21.16
CA HIS A 383 0.05 3.42 -21.36
C HIS A 383 0.24 4.17 -20.03
N PHE A 384 -0.49 3.77 -18.99
CA PHE A 384 -0.35 4.32 -17.64
C PHE A 384 1.10 4.14 -17.13
N ARG A 385 1.67 2.94 -17.26
CA ARG A 385 3.08 2.68 -16.95
C ARG A 385 4.01 3.61 -17.71
N MET A 386 3.82 3.80 -19.02
CA MET A 386 4.67 4.72 -19.82
C MET A 386 4.64 6.17 -19.34
N LEU A 387 3.50 6.64 -18.80
CA LEU A 387 3.38 7.98 -18.24
C LEU A 387 4.20 8.13 -16.95
N PHE A 388 4.22 7.10 -16.11
CA PHE A 388 4.84 7.15 -14.78
C PHE A 388 6.25 6.53 -14.72
N GLN A 389 6.75 5.94 -15.81
CA GLN A 389 8.07 5.30 -15.86
C GLN A 389 9.25 6.26 -15.65
N ASP A 390 9.04 7.57 -15.77
CA ASP A 390 10.09 8.57 -15.51
C ASP A 390 10.27 8.81 -14.00
N THR A 391 9.28 8.43 -13.18
CA THR A 391 9.32 8.54 -11.71
C THR A 391 9.53 7.19 -11.02
N PHE A 392 8.89 6.13 -11.50
CA PHE A 392 8.92 4.79 -10.89
C PHE A 392 9.64 3.76 -11.76
N SER A 393 10.23 2.75 -11.13
CA SER A 393 10.82 1.60 -11.82
C SER A 393 9.80 0.47 -11.89
N PHE A 394 9.32 0.13 -13.08
CA PHE A 394 8.32 -0.92 -13.27
C PHE A 394 8.96 -2.26 -13.67
N PHE A 395 8.34 -3.36 -13.25
CA PHE A 395 8.59 -4.68 -13.79
C PHE A 395 7.79 -4.89 -15.07
N SER A 396 8.47 -5.19 -16.18
CA SER A 396 7.80 -5.39 -17.49
C SER A 396 7.25 -6.80 -17.70
N GLY A 397 7.48 -7.73 -16.77
CA GLY A 397 7.11 -9.14 -16.91
C GLY A 397 5.73 -9.52 -16.36
N CYS A 398 4.94 -8.55 -15.90
CA CYS A 398 3.59 -8.81 -15.41
C CYS A 398 2.67 -9.22 -16.57
N ARG A 399 1.88 -10.28 -16.36
CA ARG A 399 0.84 -10.71 -17.31
C ARG A 399 -0.42 -9.87 -17.19
N LEU A 400 -0.77 -9.50 -15.96
CA LEU A 400 -1.94 -8.70 -15.62
C LEU A 400 -1.55 -7.65 -14.59
N GLY A 401 -1.99 -6.41 -14.79
CA GLY A 401 -1.63 -5.29 -13.94
C GLY A 401 -0.17 -4.87 -14.08
N GLU A 402 0.26 -4.02 -13.17
CA GLU A 402 1.58 -3.38 -13.18
C GLU A 402 2.23 -3.50 -11.80
N LEU A 403 3.56 -3.65 -11.78
CA LEU A 403 4.34 -3.79 -10.54
C LEU A 403 5.47 -2.77 -10.49
N VAL A 404 5.44 -1.90 -9.48
CA VAL A 404 6.56 -1.02 -9.14
C VAL A 404 7.57 -1.79 -8.30
N LEU A 405 8.82 -1.80 -8.76
CA LEU A 405 9.96 -2.40 -8.10
C LEU A 405 10.74 -1.35 -7.29
N PRO A 406 11.15 -1.68 -6.05
CA PRO A 406 12.18 -0.95 -5.34
C PRO A 406 13.46 -0.82 -6.18
N HIS A 407 13.96 0.39 -6.32
CA HIS A 407 15.22 0.67 -7.01
C HIS A 407 15.95 1.81 -6.31
N LEU A 408 17.28 1.74 -6.14
CA LEU A 408 18.01 2.71 -5.32
C LEU A 408 17.85 4.17 -5.79
N THR A 409 17.72 4.42 -7.09
CA THR A 409 17.50 5.78 -7.62
C THR A 409 16.04 6.27 -7.50
N ALA A 410 15.09 5.37 -7.27
CA ALA A 410 13.67 5.65 -7.16
C ALA A 410 13.03 4.66 -6.18
N ASN A 411 13.43 4.73 -4.90
CA ASN A 411 13.19 3.66 -3.93
C ASN A 411 11.77 3.66 -3.37
N PHE A 412 10.79 3.59 -4.26
CA PHE A 412 9.36 3.47 -3.98
C PHE A 412 8.93 2.00 -4.03
N GLY A 413 7.70 1.71 -3.61
CA GLY A 413 7.16 0.36 -3.62
C GLY A 413 7.86 -0.63 -2.66
N PRO A 414 7.61 -1.94 -2.79
CA PRO A 414 6.85 -2.59 -3.86
C PRO A 414 5.40 -2.13 -3.94
N MET A 415 4.85 -2.02 -5.16
CA MET A 415 3.43 -1.75 -5.36
C MET A 415 2.91 -2.47 -6.60
N TYR A 416 2.11 -3.50 -6.40
CA TYR A 416 1.33 -4.14 -7.46
C TYR A 416 -0.04 -3.47 -7.55
N PHE A 417 -0.54 -3.27 -8.76
CA PHE A 417 -1.93 -2.90 -8.97
C PHE A 417 -2.48 -3.42 -10.30
N CYS A 418 -3.75 -3.80 -10.30
CA CYS A 418 -4.47 -4.23 -11.48
C CYS A 418 -5.86 -3.58 -11.51
N LYS A 419 -6.22 -2.99 -12.65
CA LYS A 419 -7.54 -2.41 -12.87
C LYS A 419 -8.42 -3.42 -13.58
N LEU A 420 -9.60 -3.64 -13.03
CA LEU A 420 -10.64 -4.52 -13.53
C LEU A 420 -11.91 -3.71 -13.79
N ARG A 421 -12.67 -4.08 -14.80
CA ARG A 421 -13.99 -3.54 -15.09
C ARG A 421 -15.03 -4.65 -15.03
N ARG A 422 -16.06 -4.46 -14.21
CA ARG A 422 -17.23 -5.35 -14.16
C ARG A 422 -18.16 -4.97 -15.31
N MET A 423 -18.51 -5.91 -16.19
CA MET A 423 -19.36 -5.65 -17.36
C MET A 423 -20.85 -5.69 -17.05
#